data_AF-A0A6A4WJ82-F1
#
_entry.id   AF-A0A6A4WJ82-F1
#
_cell.length_a   1.000
_cell.length_b   1.000
_cell.length_c   1.000
_cell.angle_alpha   90.00
_cell.angle_beta   90.00
_cell.angle_gamma   90.00
#
_symmetry.space_group_name_H-M   'P 1'
#
loop_
_entity.id
_entity.type
_entity.pdbx_description
1 polymer ?
#
loop_
_entity_poly.entity_id
_entity_poly.type
_entity_poly.pdbx_seq_one_letter_code
_entity_poly.pdbx_strand_id
1 'polypeptide(L)'
;MNSSIATGTIPAHWTDSFLVPIPKPGKDHHTLQGYRIITVQNIGGKLVEGLVSRQLSSYLEQHLPATLGAYRPGRATWLNVGQVVHTAFEAFEAREHTLIVGLDLQDAYNLVSVPKLARLLMDLGVNPYLVSEGVAKLRHLKTVQRFTYDLMGQ
;
A
#
# COMPACT_ATOMS: atom_id res chain seq x y z
N MET A 1 -7.30 17.16 17.26
CA MET A 1 -7.15 15.69 17.20
C MET A 1 -8.27 15.01 17.98
N ASN A 2 -8.32 15.12 19.31
CA ASN A 2 -9.34 14.42 20.11
C ASN A 2 -10.78 14.78 19.71
N SER A 3 -11.08 16.05 19.46
CA SER A 3 -12.41 16.47 18.98
C SER A 3 -12.74 15.89 17.60
N SER A 4 -11.76 15.84 16.68
CA SER A 4 -11.93 15.26 15.35
C SER A 4 -12.20 13.75 15.40
N ILE A 5 -11.53 13.02 16.30
CA ILE A 5 -11.78 11.60 16.57
C ILE A 5 -13.16 11.39 17.18
N ALA A 6 -13.55 12.23 18.15
CA ALA A 6 -14.84 12.14 18.81
C ALA A 6 -16.02 12.49 17.90
N THR A 7 -15.85 13.44 16.98
CA THR A 7 -16.90 13.89 16.05
C THR A 7 -16.83 13.20 14.69
N GLY A 8 -15.83 12.36 14.45
CA GLY A 8 -15.56 11.75 13.14
C GLY A 8 -15.28 12.76 12.03
N THR A 9 -14.92 14.00 12.36
CA THR A 9 -14.76 15.11 11.40
C THR A 9 -13.28 15.39 11.20
N ILE A 10 -12.75 15.13 10.00
CA ILE A 10 -11.36 15.46 9.66
C ILE A 10 -11.29 16.90 9.14
N PRO A 11 -10.45 17.77 9.72
CA PRO A 11 -10.25 19.12 9.20
C PRO A 11 -9.74 19.09 7.75
N ALA A 12 -10.28 19.95 6.88
CA ALA A 12 -9.93 19.97 5.45
C ALA A 12 -8.41 20.04 5.20
N HIS A 13 -7.72 20.92 5.94
CA HIS A 13 -6.27 21.07 5.83
C HIS A 13 -5.52 19.77 6.12
N TRP A 14 -6.04 18.78 6.85
CA TRP A 14 -5.36 17.49 7.11
C TRP A 14 -5.22 16.61 5.86
N THR A 15 -5.89 16.97 4.78
CA THR A 15 -5.73 16.34 3.47
C THR A 15 -4.70 17.04 2.59
N ASP A 16 -4.14 18.17 3.04
CA ASP A 16 -3.09 18.89 2.32
C ASP A 16 -1.87 18.01 2.12
N SER A 17 -1.44 17.93 0.86
CA SER A 17 -0.27 17.18 0.46
C SER A 17 0.45 17.86 -0.70
N PHE A 18 1.74 17.58 -0.82
CA PHE A 18 2.57 18.04 -1.93
C PHE A 18 3.32 16.88 -2.56
N LEU A 19 3.72 17.08 -3.80
CA LEU A 19 4.33 16.06 -4.66
C LEU A 19 5.84 16.24 -4.66
N VAL A 20 6.57 15.15 -4.44
CA VAL A 20 8.03 15.13 -4.41
C VAL A 20 8.53 14.12 -5.46
N PRO A 21 9.15 14.59 -6.56
CA PRO A 21 9.79 13.71 -7.52
C PRO A 21 11.16 13.27 -7.00
N ILE A 22 11.38 11.95 -6.88
CA ILE A 22 12.67 11.37 -6.51
C ILE A 22 13.28 10.66 -7.73
N PRO A 23 14.47 11.04 -8.21
CA PRO A 23 15.08 10.44 -9.39
C PRO A 23 15.40 8.95 -9.15
N LYS A 24 15.09 8.11 -10.15
CA LYS A 24 15.50 6.69 -10.16
C LYS A 24 16.94 6.60 -10.67
N PRO A 25 17.82 5.84 -10.01
CA PRO A 25 19.17 5.58 -10.51
C PRO A 25 19.13 4.92 -11.90
N GLY A 26 19.98 5.38 -12.81
CA GLY A 26 20.16 4.77 -14.15
C GLY A 26 18.94 4.89 -15.10
N LYS A 27 18.04 5.85 -14.88
CA LYS A 27 16.89 6.13 -15.76
C LYS A 27 16.98 7.54 -16.35
N ASP A 28 16.29 7.74 -17.46
CA ASP A 28 16.18 9.04 -18.11
C ASP A 28 15.31 10.00 -17.28
N HIS A 29 15.95 11.05 -16.74
CA HIS A 29 15.31 12.09 -15.93
C HIS A 29 14.63 13.18 -16.77
N HIS A 30 14.56 13.04 -18.09
CA HIS A 30 13.69 13.84 -18.93
C HIS A 30 12.26 13.27 -19.02
N THR A 31 12.02 12.07 -18.47
CA THR A 31 10.72 11.39 -18.50
C THR A 31 10.17 11.14 -17.10
N LEU A 32 8.83 11.10 -16.96
CA LEU A 32 8.16 10.76 -15.70
C LEU A 32 8.56 9.38 -15.18
N GLN A 33 8.82 8.43 -16.07
CA GLN A 33 9.24 7.08 -15.74
C GLN A 33 10.60 7.08 -15.00
N GLY A 34 11.42 8.11 -15.23
CA GLY A 34 12.68 8.37 -14.54
C GLY A 34 12.55 8.81 -13.08
N TYR A 35 11.34 9.15 -12.61
CA TYR A 35 11.09 9.56 -11.24
C TYR A 35 10.19 8.58 -10.48
N ARG A 36 10.31 8.60 -9.15
CA ARG A 36 9.32 8.11 -8.19
C ARG A 36 8.63 9.33 -7.61
N ILE A 37 7.39 9.58 -8.03
CA ILE A 37 6.59 10.65 -7.45
C ILE A 37 6.02 10.16 -6.12
N ILE A 38 6.32 10.87 -5.03
CA ILE A 38 5.79 10.60 -3.70
C ILE A 38 4.86 11.73 -3.28
N THR A 39 3.69 11.38 -2.73
CA THR A 39 2.79 12.33 -2.10
C THR A 39 3.12 12.47 -0.62
N VAL A 40 3.60 13.64 -0.21
CA VAL A 40 3.90 13.96 1.18
C VAL A 40 2.73 14.72 1.76
N GLN A 41 1.95 14.05 2.60
CA GLN A 41 0.86 14.67 3.35
C GLN A 41 1.36 15.31 4.64
N ASN A 42 0.59 16.27 5.13
CA ASN A 42 0.83 16.87 6.44
C ASN A 42 0.71 15.86 7.61
N ILE A 43 1.24 16.28 8.76
CA ILE A 43 1.37 15.43 9.94
C ILE A 43 0.01 15.05 10.52
N GLY A 44 -0.97 15.96 10.50
CA GLY A 44 -2.32 15.70 11.02
C GLY A 44 -2.99 14.52 10.32
N GLY A 45 -3.02 14.54 8.98
CA GLY A 45 -3.54 13.44 8.17
C GLY A 45 -2.75 12.14 8.36
N LYS A 46 -1.41 12.22 8.37
CA LYS A 46 -0.55 11.05 8.60
C LYS A 46 -0.82 10.36 9.94
N LEU A 47 -1.12 11.12 10.99
CA LEU A 47 -1.42 10.55 12.31
C LEU A 47 -2.74 9.77 12.29
N VAL A 48 -3.81 10.34 11.71
CA VAL A 48 -5.10 9.66 11.58
C VAL A 48 -4.97 8.40 10.72
N GLU A 49 -4.29 8.50 9.58
CA GLU A 49 -4.03 7.35 8.71
C GLU A 49 -3.21 6.27 9.38
N GLY A 50 -2.23 6.66 10.20
CA GLY A 50 -1.45 5.73 11.01
C GLY A 50 -2.32 4.95 12.01
N LEU A 51 -3.31 5.61 12.62
CA LEU A 51 -4.25 4.94 13.54
C LEU A 51 -5.17 3.97 12.82
N VAL A 52 -5.78 4.41 11.70
CA VAL A 52 -6.65 3.57 10.86
C VAL A 52 -5.87 2.37 10.32
N SER A 53 -4.66 2.59 9.80
CA SER A 53 -3.77 1.56 9.27
C SER A 53 -3.40 0.51 10.33
N ARG A 54 -3.09 0.94 11.56
CA ARG A 54 -2.79 0.01 12.67
C ARG A 54 -3.99 -0.85 13.03
N GLN A 55 -5.19 -0.27 13.14
CA GLN A 55 -6.41 -1.03 13.42
C GLN A 55 -6.74 -2.02 12.31
N LEU A 56 -6.70 -1.57 11.04
CA LEU A 56 -6.92 -2.45 9.88
C LEU A 56 -5.90 -3.58 9.84
N SER A 57 -4.61 -3.29 10.02
CA SER A 57 -3.55 -4.30 10.00
C SER A 57 -3.75 -5.34 11.11
N SER A 58 -4.05 -4.89 12.33
CA SER A 58 -4.31 -5.80 13.45
C SER A 58 -5.53 -6.69 13.22
N TYR A 59 -6.60 -6.15 12.61
CA TYR A 59 -7.83 -6.90 12.35
C TYR A 59 -7.68 -7.90 11.20
N LEU A 60 -6.98 -7.51 10.14
CA LEU A 60 -6.78 -8.33 8.95
C LEU A 60 -5.71 -9.41 9.14
N GLU A 61 -4.86 -9.31 10.15
CA GLU A 61 -3.76 -10.25 10.39
C GLU A 61 -4.19 -11.72 10.41
N GLN A 62 -5.38 -12.02 10.97
CA GLN A 62 -5.96 -13.37 11.00
C GLN A 62 -6.53 -13.85 9.65
N HIS A 63 -6.80 -12.91 8.73
CA HIS A 63 -7.36 -13.18 7.40
C HIS A 63 -6.29 -13.25 6.31
N LEU A 64 -5.07 -12.75 6.59
CA LEU A 64 -3.98 -12.72 5.61
C LEU A 64 -3.24 -14.06 5.53
N PRO A 65 -2.86 -14.51 4.32
CA PRO A 65 -2.08 -15.73 4.15
C PRO A 65 -0.77 -15.70 4.96
N ALA A 66 -0.41 -16.83 5.57
CA ALA A 66 0.83 -16.96 6.34
C ALA A 66 2.09 -16.78 5.47
N THR A 67 1.98 -16.97 4.15
CA THR A 67 3.05 -16.76 3.15
C THR A 67 3.22 -15.31 2.74
N LEU A 68 2.23 -14.44 2.98
CA LEU A 68 2.36 -13.02 2.70
C LEU A 68 3.27 -12.39 3.75
N GLY A 69 4.49 -12.01 3.36
CA GLY A 69 5.41 -11.32 4.25
C GLY A 69 5.51 -9.81 4.05
N ALA A 70 5.01 -9.27 2.94
CA ALA A 70 5.02 -7.82 2.70
C ALA A 70 3.99 -7.09 3.57
N TYR A 71 4.32 -5.86 3.97
CA TYR A 71 3.42 -4.94 4.69
C TYR A 71 2.83 -5.48 6.01
N ARG A 72 3.52 -6.44 6.66
CA ARG A 72 3.12 -6.99 7.95
C ARG A 72 4.08 -6.61 9.07
N PRO A 73 3.58 -6.25 10.26
CA PRO A 73 4.43 -6.02 11.43
C PRO A 73 5.30 -7.24 11.74
N GLY A 74 6.60 -7.01 12.02
CA GLY A 74 7.53 -8.07 12.40
C GLY A 74 7.97 -9.00 11.25
N ARG A 75 7.56 -8.74 10.00
CA ARG A 75 7.94 -9.56 8.84
C ARG A 75 8.91 -8.79 7.94
N ALA A 76 10.20 -9.12 8.07
CA ALA A 76 11.25 -8.53 7.25
C ALA A 76 11.39 -9.26 5.89
N THR A 77 11.82 -8.53 4.86
CA THR A 77 11.97 -9.06 3.50
C THR A 77 12.87 -10.30 3.43
N TRP A 78 13.93 -10.35 4.25
CA TRP A 78 14.87 -11.46 4.27
C TRP A 78 14.23 -12.78 4.74
N LEU A 79 13.14 -12.74 5.51
CA LEU A 79 12.41 -13.95 5.91
C LEU A 79 11.78 -14.64 4.70
N ASN A 80 11.19 -13.86 3.78
CA ASN A 80 10.60 -14.42 2.56
C ASN A 80 11.68 -14.99 1.63
N VAL A 81 12.84 -14.31 1.53
CA VAL A 81 13.99 -14.83 0.79
C VAL A 81 14.49 -16.13 1.41
N GLY A 82 14.62 -16.17 2.74
CA GLY A 82 15.01 -17.36 3.49
C GLY A 82 14.06 -18.53 3.25
N GLN A 83 12.74 -18.28 3.21
CA GLN A 83 11.75 -19.32 2.88
C GLN A 83 11.96 -19.88 1.47
N VAL A 84 12.13 -19.04 0.46
CA VAL A 84 12.37 -19.49 -0.92
C VAL A 84 13.67 -20.29 -1.02
N VAL A 85 14.75 -19.81 -0.40
CA VAL A 85 16.05 -20.51 -0.37
C VAL A 85 15.93 -21.86 0.35
N HIS A 86 15.22 -21.91 1.47
CA HIS A 86 15.01 -23.12 2.23
C HIS A 86 14.24 -24.17 1.42
N THR A 87 13.11 -23.81 0.80
CA THR A 87 12.34 -24.72 -0.07
C THR A 87 13.17 -25.22 -1.25
N ALA A 88 13.98 -24.35 -1.88
CA ALA A 88 14.87 -24.76 -2.96
C ALA A 88 15.96 -25.74 -2.47
N PHE A 89 16.48 -25.54 -1.25
CA PHE A 89 17.47 -26.42 -0.65
C PHE A 89 16.90 -27.79 -0.29
N GLU A 90 15.70 -27.85 0.30
CA GLU A 90 15.04 -29.12 0.62
C GLU A 90 14.78 -29.96 -0.64
N ALA A 91 14.28 -29.34 -1.71
CA ALA A 91 14.09 -30.00 -2.99
C ALA A 91 15.42 -30.50 -3.59
N PHE A 92 16.49 -29.71 -3.46
CA PHE A 92 17.83 -30.13 -3.90
C PHE A 92 18.32 -31.36 -3.13
N GLU A 93 18.15 -31.42 -1.80
CA GLU A 93 18.53 -32.59 -1.00
C GLU A 93 17.70 -33.84 -1.36
N ALA A 94 16.42 -33.64 -1.70
CA ALA A 94 15.53 -34.69 -2.18
C ALA A 94 15.82 -35.13 -3.64
N ARG A 95 16.81 -34.51 -4.32
CA ARG A 95 17.12 -34.69 -5.75
C ARG A 95 15.94 -34.35 -6.68
N GLU A 96 15.10 -33.41 -6.25
CA GLU A 96 14.00 -32.86 -7.03
C GLU A 96 14.42 -31.59 -7.77
N HIS A 97 13.62 -31.19 -8.75
CA HIS A 97 13.82 -29.95 -9.50
C HIS A 97 13.02 -28.81 -8.86
N THR A 98 13.66 -27.65 -8.69
CA THR A 98 12.98 -26.42 -8.23
C THR A 98 12.75 -25.48 -9.40
N LEU A 99 11.52 -24.94 -9.52
CA LEU A 99 11.17 -23.87 -10.45
C LEU A 99 10.62 -22.68 -9.66
N ILE A 100 11.12 -21.48 -9.95
CA ILE A 100 10.61 -20.23 -9.38
C ILE A 100 9.89 -19.45 -10.47
N VAL A 101 8.65 -19.04 -10.18
CA VAL A 101 7.85 -18.18 -11.07
C VAL A 101 7.70 -16.81 -10.42
N GLY A 102 8.26 -15.78 -11.06
CA GLY A 102 8.12 -14.38 -10.64
C GLY A 102 6.94 -13.71 -11.34
N LEU A 103 6.00 -13.17 -10.57
CA LEU A 103 4.87 -12.39 -11.07
C LEU A 103 4.98 -10.95 -10.54
N ASP A 104 4.98 -9.99 -11.45
CA ASP A 104 4.94 -8.56 -11.12
C ASP A 104 3.65 -7.94 -11.65
N LEU A 105 2.93 -7.25 -10.77
CA LEU A 105 1.66 -6.62 -11.12
C LEU A 105 1.90 -5.18 -11.58
N GLN A 106 1.61 -4.92 -12.86
CA GLN A 106 1.68 -3.57 -13.40
C GLN A 106 0.66 -2.66 -12.71
N ASP A 107 1.14 -1.58 -12.12
CA ASP A 107 0.34 -0.48 -11.56
C ASP A 107 -0.81 -0.91 -10.62
N ALA A 108 -0.53 -1.90 -9.77
CA ALA A 108 -1.52 -2.54 -8.89
C ALA A 108 -2.32 -1.54 -8.04
N TYR A 109 -1.67 -0.46 -7.58
CA TYR A 109 -2.32 0.57 -6.76
C TYR A 109 -3.39 1.33 -7.55
N ASN A 110 -3.12 1.71 -8.80
CA ASN A 110 -4.09 2.44 -9.61
C ASN A 110 -5.18 1.53 -10.17
N LEU A 111 -4.84 0.28 -10.49
CA LEU A 111 -5.79 -0.68 -11.07
C LEU A 111 -6.76 -1.31 -10.06
N VAL A 112 -6.51 -1.19 -8.74
CA VAL A 112 -7.44 -1.76 -7.76
C VAL A 112 -8.83 -1.11 -7.83
N SER A 113 -9.87 -1.94 -7.93
CA SER A 113 -11.26 -1.49 -7.92
C SER A 113 -11.69 -1.12 -6.51
N VAL A 114 -11.84 0.18 -6.26
CA VAL A 114 -12.22 0.72 -4.94
C VAL A 114 -13.56 0.15 -4.42
N PRO A 115 -14.63 0.03 -5.25
CA PRO A 115 -15.88 -0.58 -4.78
C PRO A 115 -15.73 -2.06 -4.40
N LYS A 116 -14.97 -2.84 -5.18
CA LYS A 116 -14.72 -4.26 -4.88
C LYS A 116 -13.92 -4.43 -3.59
N LEU A 117 -12.88 -3.60 -3.41
CA LEU A 117 -12.07 -3.59 -2.20
C LEU A 117 -12.92 -3.24 -0.96
N ALA A 118 -13.74 -2.20 -1.06
CA ALA A 118 -14.63 -1.80 0.03
C ALA A 118 -15.59 -2.93 0.43
N ARG A 119 -16.20 -3.58 -0.58
CA ARG A 119 -17.10 -4.72 -0.36
C ARG A 119 -16.38 -5.89 0.30
N LEU A 120 -15.20 -6.26 -0.20
CA LEU A 120 -14.40 -7.33 0.39
C LEU A 120 -14.08 -7.05 1.86
N LEU A 121 -13.68 -5.82 2.20
CA LEU A 121 -13.40 -5.45 3.60
C LEU A 121 -14.66 -5.53 4.48
N MET A 122 -15.81 -5.10 3.97
CA MET A 122 -17.08 -5.23 4.69
C MET A 122 -17.49 -6.69 4.88
N ASP A 123 -17.31 -7.53 3.85
CA ASP A 123 -17.60 -8.98 3.91
C ASP A 123 -16.68 -9.70 4.90
N LEU A 124 -15.45 -9.20 5.09
CA LEU A 124 -14.51 -9.65 6.12
C LEU A 124 -14.83 -9.12 7.53
N GLY A 125 -15.90 -8.35 7.71
CA GLY A 125 -16.34 -7.84 9.01
C GLY A 125 -15.59 -6.60 9.50
N VAL A 126 -14.83 -5.93 8.64
CA VAL A 126 -14.14 -4.69 8.99
C VAL A 126 -15.17 -3.60 9.30
N ASN A 127 -14.94 -2.83 10.37
CA ASN A 127 -15.80 -1.73 10.76
C ASN A 127 -16.03 -0.75 9.57
N PRO A 128 -17.29 -0.45 9.18
CA PRO A 128 -17.60 0.43 8.05
C PRO A 128 -16.90 1.79 8.09
N TYR A 129 -16.67 2.35 9.29
CA TYR A 129 -15.93 3.60 9.45
C TYR A 129 -14.47 3.47 8.99
N LEU A 130 -13.79 2.36 9.35
CA LEU A 130 -12.42 2.12 8.90
C LEU A 130 -12.35 1.86 7.39
N VAL A 131 -13.37 1.20 6.84
CA VAL A 131 -13.49 1.01 5.39
C VAL A 131 -13.68 2.34 4.69
N SER A 132 -14.57 3.22 5.17
CA SER A 132 -14.81 4.52 4.57
C SER A 132 -13.57 5.41 4.60
N GLU A 133 -12.86 5.44 5.73
CA GLU A 133 -11.61 6.22 5.87
C GLU A 133 -10.51 5.69 4.94
N GLY A 134 -10.28 4.37 4.92
CA GLY A 134 -9.29 3.76 4.04
C GLY A 134 -9.60 3.99 2.55
N VAL A 135 -10.87 3.88 2.16
CA VAL A 135 -11.34 4.14 0.80
C VAL A 135 -11.21 5.62 0.42
N ALA A 136 -11.56 6.54 1.32
CA ALA A 136 -11.40 7.97 1.09
C ALA A 136 -9.93 8.33 0.83
N LYS A 137 -9.01 7.77 1.63
CA LYS A 137 -7.58 7.94 1.42
C LYS A 137 -7.10 7.37 0.09
N LEU A 138 -7.50 6.14 -0.24
CA LEU A 138 -7.14 5.49 -1.50
C LEU A 138 -7.57 6.34 -2.71
N ARG A 139 -8.79 6.90 -2.67
CA ARG A 139 -9.30 7.80 -3.71
C ARG A 139 -8.49 9.09 -3.80
N HIS A 140 -8.20 9.73 -2.66
CA HIS A 140 -7.40 10.95 -2.63
C HIS A 140 -6.01 10.72 -3.27
N LEU A 141 -5.32 9.64 -2.91
CA LEU A 141 -4.01 9.32 -3.49
C LEU A 141 -4.08 9.05 -4.99
N LYS A 142 -5.11 8.34 -5.46
CA LYS A 142 -5.33 8.13 -6.91
C LYS A 142 -5.57 9.44 -7.65
N THR A 143 -6.33 10.37 -7.06
CA THR A 143 -6.56 11.71 -7.65
C THR A 143 -5.26 12.51 -7.73
N VAL A 144 -4.47 12.53 -6.67
CA VAL A 144 -3.18 13.24 -6.63
C VAL A 144 -2.19 12.68 -7.65
N GLN A 145 -2.12 11.35 -7.77
CA GLN A 145 -1.27 10.70 -8.76
C GLN A 145 -1.75 10.94 -10.20
N ARG A 146 -3.06 10.92 -10.45
CA ARG A 146 -3.60 11.25 -11.77
C ARG A 146 -3.26 12.69 -12.17
N PHE A 147 -3.43 13.63 -11.24
CA PHE A 147 -3.08 15.03 -11.46
C PHE A 147 -1.59 15.23 -11.80
N THR A 148 -0.68 14.41 -11.25
CA THR A 148 0.74 14.43 -11.67
C THR A 148 0.98 13.98 -13.09
N TYR A 149 0.21 12.99 -13.57
CA TYR A 149 0.30 12.58 -14.98
C TYR A 149 -0.27 13.66 -15.90
N ASP A 150 -1.39 14.27 -15.52
CA ASP A 150 -2.08 15.28 -16.33
C ASP A 150 -1.31 16.62 -16.42
N LEU A 151 -0.70 17.10 -15.32
CA LEU A 151 0.05 18.37 -15.30
C LEU A 151 1.38 18.33 -16.07
N MET A 152 1.96 17.15 -16.27
CA MET A 152 3.28 16.99 -16.88
C MET A 152 3.22 16.48 -18.33
N GLY A 153 2.03 16.53 -18.95
CA GLY A 153 1.86 16.40 -20.40
C GLY A 153 1.88 14.97 -20.92
N GLN A 154 0.79 14.23 -20.68
CA GLN A 154 0.25 13.29 -21.67
C GLN A 154 -1.10 13.80 -22.17
#